data_AF-A0A5E4I4P1-F1
#
_entry.id   AF-A0A5E4I4P1-F1
#
_cell.length_a   1.000
_cell.length_b   1.000
_cell.length_c   1.000
_cell.angle_alpha   90.00
_cell.angle_beta   90.00
_cell.angle_gamma   90.00
#
_symmetry.space_group_name_H-M   'P 1'
#
loop_
_entity.id
_entity.type
_entity.pdbx_description
1 polymer ?
#
loop_
_entity_poly.entity_id
_entity_poly.type
_entity_poly.pdbx_seq_one_letter_code
_entity_poly.pdbx_strand_id
1 'polypeptide(L)'
;MRLITADEWNEMKKPAEAAIKADDLCIIRRCGNLYCYCNTREDSNFIVIFSSQYSIKNIKSLFKFLVFLHMEYRIDYITVNSVPKRYAIMQKLFPDWADCGIDKYNRQTLIFHLSDDIIHRLKERISDE
;
A
#
# COMPACT_ATOMS: atom_id res chain seq x y z
N MET A 1 -4.41 -0.14 -14.21
CA MET A 1 -3.61 -0.90 -13.22
C MET A 1 -3.22 -2.22 -13.86
N ARG A 2 -1.98 -2.71 -13.73
CA ARG A 2 -1.55 -3.98 -14.34
C ARG A 2 -1.40 -5.06 -13.26
N LEU A 3 -1.85 -6.28 -13.54
CA LEU A 3 -1.56 -7.47 -12.74
C LEU A 3 -0.06 -7.81 -12.80
N ILE A 4 0.51 -8.17 -11.65
CA ILE A 4 1.85 -8.75 -11.54
C ILE A 4 1.68 -10.15 -10.96
N THR A 5 2.33 -11.14 -11.56
CA THR A 5 2.37 -12.52 -11.04
C THR A 5 3.33 -12.65 -9.86
N ALA A 6 3.16 -13.69 -9.04
CA ALA A 6 4.07 -13.97 -7.93
C ALA A 6 5.52 -14.16 -8.43
N ASP A 7 5.69 -14.86 -9.56
CA ASP A 7 7.01 -15.08 -10.18
C ASP A 7 7.67 -13.77 -10.61
N GLU A 8 6.95 -12.93 -11.36
CA GLU A 8 7.45 -11.60 -11.75
C GLU A 8 7.85 -10.78 -10.52
N TRP A 9 7.02 -10.77 -9.47
CA TRP A 9 7.35 -10.09 -8.23
C TRP A 9 8.63 -10.64 -7.60
N ASN A 10 8.77 -11.97 -7.51
CA ASN A 10 9.88 -12.63 -6.85
C ASN A 10 11.21 -12.38 -7.59
N GLU A 11 11.20 -12.36 -8.92
CA GLU A 11 12.37 -12.12 -9.78
C GLU A 11 12.81 -10.65 -9.84
N MET A 12 11.91 -9.71 -9.54
CA MET A 12 12.25 -8.29 -9.55
C MET A 12 13.39 -7.95 -8.57
N LYS A 13 14.32 -7.11 -9.03
CA LYS A 13 15.32 -6.48 -8.15
C LYS A 13 14.62 -5.47 -7.24
N LYS A 14 14.46 -5.85 -5.97
CA LYS A 14 13.74 -5.08 -4.95
C LYS A 14 14.72 -4.54 -3.91
N PRO A 15 14.45 -3.37 -3.31
CA PRO A 15 15.20 -2.95 -2.12
C PRO A 15 14.87 -3.89 -0.95
N ALA A 16 15.73 -3.91 0.08
CA ALA A 16 15.64 -4.89 1.17
C ALA A 16 14.29 -4.87 1.90
N GLU A 17 13.67 -3.70 2.06
CA GLU A 17 12.36 -3.54 2.69
C GLU A 17 11.20 -4.17 1.89
N ALA A 18 11.39 -4.40 0.59
CA ALA A 18 10.42 -5.03 -0.29
C ALA A 18 10.85 -6.44 -0.72
N ALA A 19 11.91 -7.00 -0.13
CA ALA A 19 12.42 -8.34 -0.43
C ALA A 19 11.58 -9.44 0.25
N ILE A 20 10.27 -9.38 0.06
CA ILE A 20 9.31 -10.37 0.54
C ILE A 20 8.94 -11.29 -0.62
N LYS A 21 8.84 -12.60 -0.35
CA LYS A 21 8.39 -13.58 -1.34
C LYS A 21 6.87 -13.54 -1.45
N ALA A 22 6.39 -13.48 -2.68
CA ALA A 22 4.98 -13.59 -3.00
C ALA A 22 4.61 -15.04 -3.36
N ASP A 23 3.34 -15.36 -3.13
CA ASP A 23 2.67 -16.58 -3.55
C ASP A 23 1.28 -16.25 -4.12
N ASP A 24 0.51 -17.29 -4.47
CA ASP A 24 -0.79 -17.14 -5.17
C ASP A 24 -1.89 -16.47 -4.34
N LEU A 25 -1.70 -16.32 -3.02
CA LEU A 25 -2.65 -15.60 -2.17
C LEU A 25 -2.33 -14.09 -2.08
N CYS A 26 -1.25 -13.64 -2.72
CA CYS A 26 -0.84 -12.24 -2.69
C CYS A 26 -1.53 -11.44 -3.79
N ILE A 27 -2.05 -10.27 -3.45
CA ILE A 27 -2.58 -9.32 -4.44
C ILE A 27 -1.44 -8.39 -4.86
N ILE A 28 -0.94 -8.57 -6.08
CA ILE A 28 0.19 -7.80 -6.60
C ILE A 28 -0.25 -7.01 -7.82
N ARG A 29 0.03 -5.70 -7.82
CA ARG A 29 -0.37 -4.78 -8.88
C ARG A 29 0.72 -3.76 -9.17
N ARG A 30 0.79 -3.35 -10.44
CA ARG A 30 1.50 -2.14 -10.87
C ARG A 30 0.52 -1.00 -11.06
N CYS A 31 0.72 0.06 -10.30
CA CYS A 31 -0.05 1.30 -10.32
C CYS A 31 0.83 2.44 -10.85
N GLY A 32 0.88 2.62 -12.16
CA GLY A 32 1.82 3.55 -12.79
C GLY A 32 3.27 3.12 -12.51
N ASN A 33 4.01 3.91 -11.73
CA ASN A 33 5.38 3.62 -11.31
C ASN A 33 5.49 2.92 -9.96
N LEU A 34 4.37 2.70 -9.25
CA LEU A 34 4.36 1.93 -8.01
C LEU A 34 4.14 0.46 -8.25
N TYR A 35 4.95 -0.35 -7.58
CA TYR A 35 4.73 -1.77 -7.36
C TYR A 35 4.10 -1.93 -5.99
N CYS A 36 2.90 -2.53 -5.98
CA CYS A 36 2.10 -2.71 -4.79
C CYS A 36 1.89 -4.20 -4.55
N TYR A 37 2.09 -4.62 -3.31
CA TYR A 37 1.91 -5.99 -2.84
C TYR A 37 1.02 -5.95 -1.60
N CYS A 38 0.07 -6.87 -1.50
CA CYS A 38 -0.77 -7.07 -0.34
C CYS A 38 -0.80 -8.56 0.00
N ASN A 39 -0.36 -8.90 1.22
CA ASN A 39 -0.49 -10.24 1.79
C ASN A 39 -1.80 -10.33 2.57
N THR A 40 -2.67 -11.24 2.16
CA THR A 40 -4.00 -11.42 2.78
C THR A 40 -4.03 -12.52 3.84
N ARG A 41 -2.87 -13.11 4.21
CA ARG A 41 -2.79 -14.21 5.18
C ARG A 41 -2.70 -13.75 6.64
N GLU A 42 -2.36 -12.48 6.89
CA GLU A 42 -2.20 -11.94 8.23
C GLU A 42 -3.52 -11.33 8.73
N ASP A 43 -3.73 -11.31 10.05
CA ASP A 43 -4.93 -10.73 10.70
C ASP A 43 -5.18 -9.27 10.29
N SER A 44 -4.12 -8.57 9.87
CA SER A 44 -4.20 -7.29 9.16
C SER A 44 -3.55 -7.46 7.78
N ASN A 45 -4.26 -7.12 6.71
CA ASN A 45 -3.73 -7.23 5.34
C ASN A 45 -2.47 -6.39 5.22
N PHE A 46 -1.34 -7.05 5.00
CA PHE A 46 -0.04 -6.43 5.07
C PHE A 46 0.38 -5.92 3.69
N ILE A 47 0.59 -4.61 3.56
CA ILE A 47 0.90 -3.96 2.29
C ILE A 47 2.36 -3.53 2.24
N VAL A 48 3.01 -3.88 1.15
CA VAL A 48 4.33 -3.40 0.76
C VAL A 48 4.19 -2.61 -0.52
N ILE A 49 4.64 -1.36 -0.51
CA ILE A 49 4.67 -0.53 -1.70
C ILE A 49 6.09 -0.06 -1.93
N PHE A 50 6.57 -0.19 -3.16
CA PHE A 50 7.84 0.41 -3.55
C PHE A 50 7.78 1.00 -4.96
N SER A 51 8.70 1.92 -5.23
CA SER A 51 8.93 2.51 -6.56
C SER A 51 10.41 2.44 -6.85
N SER A 52 10.80 2.19 -8.10
CA SER A 52 12.20 2.31 -8.53
C SER A 52 12.68 3.77 -8.49
N GLN A 53 11.76 4.73 -8.61
CA GLN A 53 12.03 6.17 -8.51
C GLN A 53 11.00 6.82 -7.58
N TYR A 54 11.48 7.44 -6.49
CA TYR A 54 10.59 8.13 -5.58
C TYR A 54 10.02 9.39 -6.24
N SER A 55 8.70 9.51 -6.28
CA SER A 55 8.01 10.69 -6.79
C SER A 55 6.75 10.93 -5.99
N ILE A 56 6.53 12.17 -5.55
CA ILE A 56 5.26 12.55 -4.90
C ILE A 56 4.06 12.30 -5.82
N LYS A 57 4.28 12.29 -7.14
CA LYS A 57 3.27 11.95 -8.16
C LYS A 57 2.74 10.51 -7.99
N ASN A 58 3.47 9.65 -7.28
CA ASN A 58 3.03 8.28 -7.00
C ASN A 58 1.94 8.20 -5.91
N ILE A 59 1.65 9.29 -5.18
CA ILE A 59 0.62 9.28 -4.14
C ILE A 59 -0.77 8.91 -4.71
N LYS A 60 -1.11 9.43 -5.90
CA LYS A 60 -2.37 9.08 -6.58
C LYS A 60 -2.42 7.59 -6.96
N SER A 61 -1.28 7.03 -7.37
CA SER A 61 -1.18 5.59 -7.66
C SER A 61 -1.37 4.73 -6.42
N LEU A 62 -0.88 5.18 -5.26
CA LEU A 62 -1.15 4.54 -3.98
C LEU A 62 -2.64 4.58 -3.66
N PHE A 63 -3.28 5.75 -3.76
CA PHE A 63 -4.72 5.88 -3.50
C PHE A 63 -5.54 4.98 -4.42
N LYS A 64 -5.20 4.92 -5.71
CA LYS A 64 -5.83 4.01 -6.67
C LYS A 64 -5.72 2.55 -6.23
N PHE A 65 -4.58 2.15 -5.65
CA PHE A 65 -4.40 0.80 -5.14
C PHE A 65 -5.24 0.53 -3.89
N LEU A 66 -5.29 1.46 -2.94
CA LEU A 66 -6.11 1.31 -1.73
C LEU A 66 -7.59 1.21 -2.05
N VAL A 67 -8.09 2.07 -2.95
CA VAL A 67 -9.47 2.01 -3.46
C VAL A 67 -9.73 0.66 -4.14
N PHE A 68 -8.78 0.16 -4.94
CA PHE A 68 -8.90 -1.13 -5.59
C PHE A 68 -9.00 -2.30 -4.59
N LEU A 69 -8.18 -2.30 -3.54
CA LEU A 69 -8.24 -3.34 -2.49
C LEU A 69 -9.60 -3.36 -1.79
N HIS A 70 -10.15 -2.19 -1.44
CA HIS A 70 -11.47 -2.09 -0.82
C HIS A 70 -12.58 -2.59 -1.74
N MET A 71 -12.63 -2.04 -2.96
CA MET A 71 -13.74 -2.27 -3.88
C MET A 71 -13.77 -3.71 -4.42
N GLU A 72 -12.61 -4.26 -4.77
CA GLU A 72 -12.53 -5.57 -5.45
C GLU A 72 -12.31 -6.74 -4.49
N TYR A 73 -11.68 -6.50 -3.33
CA TYR A 73 -11.30 -7.55 -2.39
C TYR A 73 -11.91 -7.39 -0.99
N ARG A 74 -12.67 -6.33 -0.73
CA ARG A 74 -13.28 -6.04 0.59
C ARG A 74 -12.23 -6.02 1.72
N ILE A 75 -11.06 -5.49 1.40
CA ILE A 75 -9.98 -5.31 2.36
C ILE A 75 -10.15 -3.95 3.03
N ASP A 76 -10.62 -3.97 4.28
CA ASP A 76 -10.93 -2.76 5.04
C ASP A 76 -9.79 -2.35 5.96
N TYR A 77 -8.96 -3.30 6.43
CA TYR A 77 -7.85 -3.00 7.33
C TYR A 77 -6.52 -3.31 6.65
N ILE A 78 -5.67 -2.30 6.56
CA ILE A 78 -4.36 -2.40 5.93
C ILE A 78 -3.27 -1.93 6.88
N THR A 79 -2.16 -2.66 6.87
CA THR A 79 -0.93 -2.26 7.55
C THR A 79 0.11 -1.95 6.50
N VAL A 80 0.57 -0.70 6.43
CA VAL A 80 1.62 -0.30 5.49
C VAL A 80 2.95 -0.29 6.24
N ASN A 81 3.91 -1.10 5.78
CA ASN A 81 5.31 -0.98 6.20
C ASN A 81 6.09 -0.15 5.18
N SER A 82 6.82 0.85 5.67
CA SER A 82 7.64 1.75 4.89
C SER A 82 8.80 2.29 5.72
N VAL A 83 9.83 2.76 5.03
CA VAL A 83 10.99 3.44 5.60
C VAL A 83 10.53 4.68 6.40
N PRO A 84 11.09 4.93 7.60
CA PRO A 84 10.85 6.16 8.37
C PRO A 84 10.97 7.41 7.49
N LYS A 85 10.09 8.41 7.71
CA LYS A 85 9.87 9.65 6.91
C LYS A 85 8.95 9.54 5.70
N ARG A 86 8.74 8.37 5.08
CA ARG A 86 7.74 8.23 4.00
C ARG A 86 6.30 8.33 4.53
N TYR A 87 6.11 7.95 5.79
CA TYR A 87 4.85 8.07 6.52
C TYR A 87 4.44 9.50 6.85
N ALA A 88 5.40 10.42 6.97
CA ALA A 88 5.11 11.81 7.31
C ALA A 88 4.17 12.46 6.28
N ILE A 89 4.21 12.01 5.02
CA ILE A 89 3.30 12.48 3.98
C ILE A 89 1.90 11.88 4.18
N MET A 90 1.79 10.58 4.46
CA MET A 90 0.48 9.94 4.67
C MET A 90 -0.20 10.45 5.94
N GLN A 91 0.53 10.59 7.04
CA GLN A 91 0.04 11.21 8.28
C GLN A 91 -0.36 12.67 8.06
N LYS A 92 0.37 13.45 7.25
CA LYS A 92 -0.03 14.83 6.92
C LYS A 92 -1.28 14.89 6.05
N LEU A 93 -1.44 13.96 5.11
CA LEU A 93 -2.59 13.94 4.22
C LEU A 93 -3.85 13.45 4.93
N PHE A 94 -3.68 12.58 5.93
CA PHE A 94 -4.75 11.89 6.65
C PHE A 94 -4.42 11.76 8.15
N PRO A 95 -4.33 12.89 8.88
CA PRO A 95 -3.90 12.91 10.27
C PRO A 95 -4.82 12.14 11.21
N ASP A 96 -6.10 12.07 10.89
CA ASP A 96 -7.12 11.46 11.75
C ASP A 96 -7.37 9.98 11.43
N TRP A 97 -6.66 9.42 10.45
CA TRP A 97 -7.00 8.13 9.82
C TRP A 97 -5.89 7.09 9.87
N ALA A 98 -4.73 7.49 10.37
CA ALA A 98 -3.54 6.67 10.40
C ALA A 98 -3.12 6.45 11.84
N ASP A 99 -3.41 5.26 12.36
CA ASP A 99 -2.84 4.85 13.64
C ASP A 99 -1.38 4.48 13.44
N CYS A 100 -0.53 4.94 14.36
CA CYS A 100 0.87 4.60 14.37
C CYS A 100 1.09 3.41 15.30
N GLY A 101 1.52 2.29 14.74
CA GLY A 101 1.91 1.10 15.48
C GLY A 101 3.40 0.85 15.44
N ILE A 102 3.83 -0.15 16.20
CA ILE A 102 5.15 -0.78 16.08
C ILE A 102 4.91 -2.25 15.78
N ASP A 103 5.52 -2.80 14.72
CA ASP A 103 5.42 -4.23 14.43
C ASP A 103 6.27 -5.08 15.39
N LYS A 104 6.10 -6.40 15.32
CA LYS A 104 6.90 -7.39 16.07
C LYS A 104 8.42 -7.30 15.84
N TYR A 105 8.87 -6.51 14.85
CA TYR A 105 10.27 -6.28 14.50
C TYR A 105 10.74 -4.87 14.86
N ASN A 106 9.99 -4.16 15.71
CA ASN A 106 10.29 -2.81 16.17
C ASN A 106 10.32 -1.74 15.05
N ARG A 107 9.56 -1.95 13.98
CA ARG A 107 9.42 -0.99 12.87
C ARG A 107 8.12 -0.20 13.04
N GLN A 108 8.17 1.10 12.76
CA GLN A 108 6.96 1.91 12.70
C GLN A 108 6.06 1.41 11.58
N THR A 109 4.80 1.17 11.92
CA THR A 109 3.75 0.77 11.00
C THR A 109 2.67 1.83 10.98
N LEU A 110 2.05 2.03 9.82
CA LEU A 110 0.79 2.77 9.75
C LEU A 110 -0.33 1.79 9.49
N ILE A 111 -1.34 1.84 10.35
CA ILE A 111 -2.56 1.08 10.21
C ILE A 111 -3.63 2.05 9.69
N PHE A 112 -4.29 1.65 8.62
CA PHE A 112 -5.41 2.40 8.06
C PHE A 112 -6.65 1.51 8.04
N HIS A 113 -7.78 2.10 8.43
CA HIS A 113 -9.10 1.55 8.17
C HIS A 113 -9.66 2.22 6.91
N LEU A 114 -9.84 1.48 5.82
CA LEU A 114 -10.41 1.91 4.55
C LEU A 114 -11.95 1.96 4.61
N SER A 115 -12.51 2.77 5.50
CA SER A 115 -13.97 2.96 5.54
C SER A 115 -14.51 3.58 4.24
N ASP A 116 -15.82 3.46 3.99
CA ASP A 116 -16.43 4.05 2.78
C ASP A 116 -16.20 5.57 2.67
N ASP A 117 -16.17 6.30 3.79
CA ASP A 117 -15.81 7.73 3.83
C ASP A 117 -14.36 7.97 3.36
N ILE A 118 -13.44 7.15 3.86
CA ILE A 118 -12.02 7.22 3.48
C ILE A 118 -11.87 6.91 2.00
N ILE A 119 -12.54 5.87 1.51
CA ILE A 119 -12.54 5.50 0.10
C ILE A 119 -13.14 6.60 -0.78
N HIS A 120 -14.21 7.26 -0.34
CA HIS A 120 -14.82 8.38 -1.04
C HIS A 120 -13.82 9.53 -1.20
N ARG A 121 -13.21 10.00 -0.12
CA ARG A 121 -12.20 11.06 -0.12
C ARG A 121 -10.93 10.71 -0.90
N LEU A 122 -10.52 9.43 -0.89
CA LEU A 122 -9.43 8.96 -1.75
C LEU A 122 -9.80 9.09 -3.24
N LYS A 123 -11.04 8.75 -3.62
CA LYS A 123 -11.55 8.91 -5.00
C LYS A 123 -11.60 10.38 -5.44
N GLU A 124 -12.00 11.30 -4.56
CA GLU A 124 -11.98 12.75 -4.85
C GLU A 124 -10.56 13.21 -5.21
N ARG A 125 -9.57 12.88 -4.37
CA ARG A 125 -8.16 13.25 -4.60
C ARG A 125 -7.52 12.59 -5.82
N ILE A 126 -8.07 11.47 -6.27
CA ILE A 126 -7.67 10.85 -7.54
C ILE A 126 -8.21 11.65 -8.73
N SER A 127 -9.43 12.18 -8.60
CA SER A 127 -10.23 12.80 -9.66
C SER A 127 -9.96 14.29 -9.86
N ASP A 128 -9.31 14.96 -8.91
CA ASP A 128 -8.81 16.34 -9.08
C ASP A 128 -7.74 16.39 -10.20
N GLU A 129 -8.20 16.61 -11.44
CA GLU A 129 -7.50 17.11 -12.63
C GLU A 129 -8.25 18.31 -13.20
#